data_AF-A0A956KQ86-F1
#
_entry.id   AF-A0A956KQ86-F1
#
_cell.length_a   1.000
_cell.length_b   1.000
_cell.length_c   1.000
_cell.angle_alpha   90.00
_cell.angle_beta   90.00
_cell.angle_gamma   90.00
#
_symmetry.space_group_name_H-M   'P 1'
#
loop_
_entity.id
_entity.type
_entity.pdbx_description
1 polymer ?
#
loop_
_entity_poly.entity_id
_entity_poly.type
_entity_poly.pdbx_seq_one_letter_code
_entity_poly.pdbx_strand_id
1 'polypeptide(L)'
;ELEIFLDLKLHDIPNTMRGAIRSAGGLGARFITVHAGSGVEHLRACVEQARESGAASNLGVLAVTVLTSQDQRACEEAGHTRSPAELVKIRAQAAAAAGCTGLVCSGEELEAITPLTPGLFRVVPGIRPAGADAGDQKRVMTPARAIAAGATHLVVGRPIHQAADPAAAADAIVAEIASAL
;
A
#
# COMPACT_ATOMS: atom_id res chain seq x y z
N GLU A 1 13.97 -16.16 6.23
CA GLU A 1 13.13 -15.51 7.27
C GLU A 1 11.92 -14.87 6.62
N LEU A 2 10.84 -14.65 7.37
CA LEU A 2 9.62 -14.01 6.87
C LEU A 2 9.75 -12.48 6.99
N GLU A 3 9.46 -11.75 5.90
CA GLU A 3 9.35 -10.30 5.96
C GLU A 3 7.96 -9.89 6.47
N ILE A 4 7.91 -9.01 7.47
CA ILE A 4 6.66 -8.55 8.09
C ILE A 4 6.26 -7.16 7.58
N PHE A 5 5.00 -7.02 7.17
CA PHE A 5 4.37 -5.75 6.81
C PHE A 5 3.35 -5.32 7.89
N LEU A 6 3.66 -4.24 8.62
CA LEU A 6 2.78 -3.64 9.63
C LEU A 6 1.78 -2.65 9.00
N ASP A 7 0.59 -3.14 8.66
CA ASP A 7 -0.47 -2.36 8.02
C ASP A 7 -1.35 -1.57 9.03
N LEU A 8 -0.72 -0.72 9.83
CA LEU A 8 -1.36 0.05 10.92
C LEU A 8 -2.04 1.37 10.50
N LYS A 9 -1.82 1.80 9.25
CA LYS A 9 -2.31 3.03 8.62
C LYS A 9 -2.22 4.26 9.54
N LEU A 10 -1.02 4.55 10.06
CA LEU A 10 -0.82 5.64 11.03
C LEU A 10 -1.32 6.97 10.47
N HIS A 11 -2.08 7.72 11.28
CA HIS A 11 -2.62 9.01 10.91
C HIS A 11 -2.83 9.86 12.17
N ASP A 12 -1.80 10.60 12.55
CA ASP A 12 -1.75 11.39 13.79
C ASP A 12 -0.81 12.60 13.56
N ILE A 13 -0.48 13.36 14.59
CA ILE A 13 0.57 14.38 14.54
C ILE A 13 1.96 13.75 14.37
N PRO A 14 2.97 14.48 13.85
CA PRO A 14 4.25 13.89 13.47
C PRO A 14 4.97 13.20 14.64
N ASN A 15 4.85 13.75 15.84
CA ASN A 15 5.52 13.20 17.02
C ASN A 15 5.02 11.79 17.39
N THR A 16 3.70 11.60 17.41
CA THR A 16 3.08 10.30 17.70
C THR A 16 3.46 9.27 16.65
N MET A 17 3.41 9.66 15.38
CA MET A 17 3.75 8.77 14.27
C MET A 17 5.23 8.36 14.33
N ARG A 18 6.15 9.29 14.61
CA ARG A 18 7.57 8.93 14.85
C ARG A 18 7.75 7.91 15.97
N GLY A 19 7.01 8.06 17.07
CA GLY A 19 7.02 7.06 18.15
C GLY A 19 6.65 5.66 17.66
N ALA A 20 5.58 5.55 16.86
CA ALA A 20 5.15 4.28 16.26
C ALA A 20 6.18 3.72 15.25
N ILE A 21 6.79 4.56 14.41
CA ILE A 21 7.86 4.15 13.48
C ILE A 21 9.07 3.60 14.23
N ARG A 22 9.49 4.27 15.32
CA ARG A 22 10.60 3.81 16.16
C ARG A 22 10.32 2.44 16.78
N SER A 23 9.11 2.24 17.32
CA SER A 23 8.68 0.95 17.86
C SER A 23 8.66 -0.14 16.79
N ALA A 24 8.15 0.16 15.59
CA ALA A 24 8.13 -0.76 14.46
C ALA A 24 9.54 -1.17 14.01
N GLY A 25 10.50 -0.24 14.00
CA GLY A 25 11.90 -0.51 13.66
C GLY A 25 12.54 -1.52 14.62
N GLY A 26 12.20 -1.44 15.92
CA GLY A 26 12.67 -2.41 16.93
C GLY A 26 12.10 -3.82 16.79
N LEU A 27 11.02 -4.01 16.02
CA LEU A 27 10.40 -5.31 15.78
C LEU A 27 10.96 -6.02 14.53
N GLY A 28 11.84 -5.38 13.76
CA GLY A 28 12.38 -5.96 12.52
C GLY A 28 11.38 -5.99 11.37
N ALA A 29 10.33 -5.15 11.40
CA ALA A 29 9.36 -5.08 10.31
C ALA A 29 10.00 -4.54 9.02
N ARG A 30 9.59 -5.11 7.88
CA ARG A 30 10.04 -4.68 6.55
C ARG A 30 9.32 -3.42 6.10
N PHE A 31 8.01 -3.36 6.33
CA PHE A 31 7.19 -2.22 5.93
C PHE A 31 6.26 -1.78 7.05
N ILE A 32 5.90 -0.49 7.04
CA ILE A 32 4.82 0.07 7.84
C ILE A 32 4.02 1.10 7.02
N THR A 33 2.69 1.10 7.19
CA THR A 33 1.82 2.06 6.51
C THR A 33 1.57 3.34 7.29
N VAL A 34 1.49 4.44 6.55
CA VAL A 34 1.09 5.77 7.00
C VAL A 34 0.05 6.35 6.03
N HIS A 35 -0.95 7.08 6.48
CA HIS A 35 -1.90 7.77 5.58
C HIS A 35 -1.27 8.99 4.91
N ALA A 36 -1.22 9.01 3.58
CA ALA A 36 -0.73 10.17 2.82
C ALA A 36 -1.57 11.44 3.01
N GLY A 37 -2.82 11.28 3.49
CA GLY A 37 -3.71 12.38 3.85
C GLY A 37 -3.16 13.28 4.96
N SER A 38 -2.19 12.84 5.76
CA SER A 38 -1.52 13.66 6.77
C SER A 38 -0.63 14.76 6.17
N GLY A 39 -0.26 14.66 4.88
CA GLY A 39 0.59 15.63 4.19
C GLY A 39 2.09 15.34 4.31
N VAL A 40 2.86 16.05 3.48
CA VAL A 40 4.29 15.76 3.19
C VAL A 40 5.16 15.81 4.45
N GLU A 41 4.99 16.78 5.33
CA GLU A 41 5.82 16.91 6.54
C GLU A 41 5.63 15.74 7.52
N HIS A 42 4.41 15.21 7.64
CA HIS A 42 4.13 14.03 8.47
C HIS A 42 4.80 12.78 7.88
N LEU A 43 4.68 12.60 6.56
CA LEU A 43 5.33 11.50 5.85
C LEU A 43 6.86 11.58 5.98
N ARG A 44 7.44 12.77 5.78
CA ARG A 44 8.89 13.00 5.89
C ARG A 44 9.40 12.68 7.29
N ALA A 45 8.70 13.13 8.33
CA ALA A 45 9.05 12.81 9.71
C ALA A 45 9.08 11.29 9.98
N CYS A 46 8.16 10.53 9.38
CA CYS A 46 8.15 9.07 9.49
C CYS A 46 9.33 8.43 8.74
N VAL A 47 9.61 8.90 7.52
CA VAL A 47 10.74 8.41 6.71
C VAL A 47 12.08 8.68 7.38
N GLU A 48 12.28 9.88 7.92
CA GLU A 48 13.47 10.25 8.67
C GLU A 48 13.64 9.35 9.90
N GLN A 49 12.58 9.14 10.67
CA GLN A 49 12.62 8.26 11.84
C GLN A 49 12.93 6.80 11.49
N ALA A 50 12.41 6.30 10.37
CA ALA A 50 12.71 4.94 9.89
C ALA A 50 14.20 4.78 9.55
N ARG A 51 14.82 5.81 8.95
CA ARG A 51 16.26 5.84 8.65
C ARG A 51 17.11 5.94 9.91
N GLU A 52 16.67 6.71 10.90
CA GLU A 52 17.37 6.86 12.20
C GLU A 52 17.37 5.59 13.05
N SER A 53 16.43 4.67 12.82
CA SER A 53 16.31 3.43 13.59
C SER A 53 17.46 2.43 13.34
N GLY A 54 18.50 2.84 12.59
CA GLY A 54 19.78 2.16 12.42
C GLY A 54 19.80 1.17 11.27
N ALA A 55 21.00 0.79 10.82
CA ALA A 55 21.22 -0.11 9.66
C ALA A 55 20.63 -1.52 9.83
N ALA A 56 20.29 -1.95 11.05
CA ALA A 56 19.55 -3.19 11.30
C ALA A 56 18.06 -3.09 10.96
N SER A 57 17.52 -1.86 10.94
CA SER A 57 16.12 -1.57 10.60
C SER A 57 16.01 -1.28 9.10
N ASN A 58 15.66 -2.30 8.32
CA ASN A 58 15.31 -2.17 6.90
C ASN A 58 13.86 -1.71 6.67
N LEU A 59 13.31 -0.95 7.64
CA LEU A 59 11.91 -0.52 7.69
C LEU A 59 11.61 0.52 6.60
N GLY A 60 10.76 0.16 5.66
CA GLY A 60 10.22 1.06 4.66
C GLY A 60 8.87 1.65 5.05
N VAL A 61 8.66 2.94 4.76
CA VAL A 61 7.38 3.61 4.98
C VAL A 61 6.57 3.58 3.69
N LEU A 62 5.35 3.04 3.76
CA LEU A 62 4.39 2.97 2.66
C LEU A 62 3.24 3.97 2.89
N ALA A 63 3.04 4.87 1.93
CA ALA A 63 2.01 5.90 2.03
C ALA A 63 0.67 5.40 1.44
N VAL A 64 -0.35 5.24 2.27
CA VAL A 64 -1.71 4.88 1.84
C VAL A 64 -2.36 6.08 1.17
N THR A 65 -2.74 5.93 -0.11
CA THR A 65 -3.37 7.00 -0.89
C THR A 65 -4.86 7.13 -0.56
N VAL A 66 -5.75 6.51 -1.32
CA VAL A 66 -7.19 6.40 -1.06
C VAL A 66 -7.49 4.92 -0.84
N LEU A 67 -8.30 4.58 0.18
CA LEU A 67 -8.62 3.19 0.47
C LEU A 67 -9.38 2.58 -0.70
N THR A 68 -9.08 1.32 -1.05
CA THR A 68 -9.74 0.62 -2.17
C THR A 68 -11.26 0.50 -2.00
N SER A 69 -11.77 0.62 -0.78
CA SER A 69 -13.20 0.64 -0.42
C SER A 69 -13.89 2.01 -0.51
N GLN A 70 -13.14 3.10 -0.72
CA GLN A 70 -13.68 4.45 -0.87
C GLN A 70 -13.96 4.77 -2.34
N ASP A 71 -15.20 5.14 -2.63
CA ASP A 71 -15.65 5.66 -3.92
C ASP A 71 -15.84 7.19 -3.85
N GLN A 72 -16.34 7.78 -4.94
CA GLN A 72 -16.61 9.22 -5.04
C GLN A 72 -17.45 9.73 -3.86
N ARG A 73 -18.56 9.04 -3.57
CA ARG A 73 -19.48 9.41 -2.51
C ARG A 73 -18.80 9.37 -1.13
N ALA A 74 -18.04 8.31 -0.84
CA ALA A 74 -17.32 8.21 0.43
C ALA A 74 -16.26 9.33 0.58
N CYS A 75 -15.62 9.75 -0.51
CA CYS A 75 -14.70 10.89 -0.50
C CYS A 75 -15.44 12.22 -0.24
N GLU A 76 -16.59 12.44 -0.85
CA GLU A 76 -17.44 13.62 -0.63
C GLU A 76 -17.95 13.69 0.81
N GLU A 77 -18.44 12.58 1.36
CA GLU A 77 -18.88 12.45 2.76
C GLU A 77 -17.73 12.73 3.74
N ALA A 78 -16.48 12.42 3.36
CA ALA A 78 -15.27 12.77 4.11
C ALA A 78 -14.80 14.23 3.91
N GLY A 79 -15.56 15.05 3.17
CA GLY A 79 -15.28 16.46 2.93
C GLY A 79 -14.27 16.72 1.81
N HIS A 80 -13.96 15.74 0.97
CA HIS A 80 -13.13 15.95 -0.21
C HIS A 80 -13.95 16.53 -1.37
N THR A 81 -13.41 17.57 -2.01
CA THR A 81 -14.00 18.19 -3.21
C THR A 81 -13.40 17.66 -4.52
N ARG A 82 -12.43 16.74 -4.42
CA ARG A 82 -11.74 16.12 -5.55
C ARG A 82 -12.14 14.67 -5.68
N SER A 83 -12.06 14.14 -6.90
CA SER A 83 -12.29 12.72 -7.15
C SER A 83 -11.25 11.84 -6.47
N PRO A 84 -11.56 10.55 -6.20
CA PRO A 84 -10.58 9.58 -5.72
C PRO A 84 -9.31 9.55 -6.56
N ALA A 85 -9.43 9.57 -7.89
CA ALA A 85 -8.27 9.53 -8.80
C ALA A 85 -7.36 10.76 -8.64
N GLU A 86 -7.93 11.96 -8.47
CA GLU A 86 -7.17 13.18 -8.21
C GLU A 86 -6.49 13.15 -6.85
N LEU A 87 -7.20 12.69 -5.81
CA LEU A 87 -6.63 12.52 -4.47
C LEU A 87 -5.47 11.54 -4.48
N VAL A 88 -5.59 10.44 -5.21
CA VAL A 88 -4.52 9.44 -5.35
C VAL A 88 -3.28 10.05 -6.00
N LYS A 89 -3.42 10.83 -7.08
CA LYS A 89 -2.28 11.53 -7.71
C LYS A 89 -1.58 12.49 -6.74
N ILE A 90 -2.34 13.32 -6.04
CA ILE A 90 -1.80 14.30 -5.07
C ILE A 90 -1.06 13.57 -3.94
N ARG A 91 -1.65 12.50 -3.41
CA ARG A 91 -1.08 11.70 -2.32
C ARG A 91 0.16 10.90 -2.77
N ALA A 92 0.17 10.40 -4.00
CA ALA A 92 1.33 9.73 -4.60
C ALA A 92 2.51 10.68 -4.78
N GLN A 93 2.27 11.91 -5.25
CA GLN A 93 3.29 12.96 -5.34
C GLN A 93 3.81 13.36 -3.95
N ALA A 94 2.93 13.45 -2.95
CA ALA A 94 3.34 13.73 -1.57
C ALA A 94 4.25 12.64 -1.01
N ALA A 95 3.94 11.36 -1.27
CA ALA A 95 4.76 10.23 -0.88
C ALA A 95 6.15 10.28 -1.52
N ALA A 96 6.23 10.56 -2.83
CA ALA A 96 7.50 10.74 -3.53
C ALA A 96 8.31 11.91 -2.95
N ALA A 97 7.67 13.06 -2.73
CA ALA A 97 8.32 14.26 -2.16
C ALA A 97 8.79 14.07 -0.71
N ALA A 98 8.15 13.18 0.05
CA ALA A 98 8.57 12.81 1.40
C ALA A 98 9.68 11.73 1.43
N GLY A 99 9.98 11.10 0.28
CA GLY A 99 10.94 10.01 0.20
C GLY A 99 10.43 8.69 0.79
N CYS A 100 9.10 8.46 0.75
CA CYS A 100 8.52 7.17 1.14
C CYS A 100 9.09 6.04 0.27
N THR A 101 9.21 4.86 0.86
CA THR A 101 9.66 3.65 0.14
C THR A 101 8.65 3.22 -0.92
N GLY A 102 7.37 3.51 -0.69
CA GLY A 102 6.32 3.19 -1.62
C GLY A 102 4.98 3.77 -1.20
N LEU A 103 3.95 3.31 -1.88
CA LEU A 103 2.57 3.71 -1.70
C LEU A 103 1.65 2.49 -1.72
N VAL A 104 0.51 2.62 -1.06
CA VAL A 104 -0.60 1.67 -1.13
C VAL A 104 -1.73 2.30 -1.94
N CYS A 105 -2.15 1.66 -3.03
CA CYS A 105 -3.17 2.18 -3.97
C CYS A 105 -4.00 1.06 -4.62
N SER A 106 -5.09 1.40 -5.29
CA SER A 106 -5.84 0.45 -6.12
C SER A 106 -5.07 0.09 -7.40
N GLY A 107 -5.33 -1.09 -7.96
CA GLY A 107 -4.81 -1.47 -9.27
C GLY A 107 -5.26 -0.54 -10.41
N GLU A 108 -6.42 0.12 -10.26
CA GLU A 108 -6.98 1.04 -11.27
C GLU A 108 -6.17 2.33 -11.44
N GLU A 109 -5.37 2.72 -10.44
CA GLU A 109 -4.64 3.99 -10.45
C GLU A 109 -3.19 3.85 -10.93
N LEU A 110 -2.70 2.62 -11.08
CA LEU A 110 -1.28 2.31 -11.30
C LEU A 110 -0.70 3.02 -12.53
N GLU A 111 -1.42 2.99 -13.65
CA GLU A 111 -0.99 3.63 -14.90
C GLU A 111 -0.79 5.14 -14.71
N ALA A 112 -1.73 5.78 -14.01
CA ALA A 112 -1.74 7.22 -13.82
C ALA A 112 -0.68 7.72 -12.82
N ILE A 113 -0.31 6.91 -11.82
CA ILE A 113 0.66 7.30 -10.78
C ILE A 113 2.08 6.80 -11.02
N THR A 114 2.26 5.78 -11.87
CA THR A 114 3.59 5.21 -12.17
C THR A 114 4.60 6.27 -12.64
N PRO A 115 4.26 7.17 -13.59
CA PRO A 115 5.17 8.23 -14.00
C PRO A 115 5.47 9.25 -12.88
N LEU A 116 4.56 9.39 -11.91
CA LEU A 116 4.68 10.34 -10.79
C LEU A 116 5.50 9.80 -9.63
N THR A 117 5.76 8.48 -9.62
CA THR A 117 6.37 7.77 -8.49
C THR A 117 7.50 6.84 -8.92
N PRO A 118 8.47 7.33 -9.71
CA PRO A 118 9.58 6.51 -10.17
C PRO A 118 10.38 5.96 -8.97
N GLY A 119 10.64 4.65 -8.98
CA GLY A 119 11.39 3.97 -7.93
C GLY A 119 10.64 3.68 -6.63
N LEU A 120 9.38 4.12 -6.49
CA LEU A 120 8.54 3.76 -5.34
C LEU A 120 7.92 2.38 -5.55
N PHE A 121 7.83 1.61 -4.46
CA PHE A 121 6.98 0.42 -4.46
C PHE A 121 5.51 0.82 -4.58
N ARG A 122 4.80 0.13 -5.47
CA ARG A 122 3.34 0.22 -5.64
C ARG A 122 2.75 -1.06 -5.06
N VAL A 123 2.22 -0.96 -3.85
CA VAL A 123 1.65 -2.07 -3.09
C VAL A 123 0.14 -2.06 -3.28
N VAL A 124 -0.41 -3.13 -3.83
CA VAL A 124 -1.80 -3.17 -4.32
C VAL A 124 -2.61 -4.20 -3.53
N PRO A 125 -3.55 -3.77 -2.67
CA PRO A 125 -4.53 -4.66 -2.06
C PRO A 125 -5.72 -4.89 -2.99
N GLY A 126 -6.73 -5.62 -2.51
CA GLY A 126 -7.93 -5.90 -3.32
C GLY A 126 -7.71 -6.96 -4.41
N ILE A 127 -6.64 -7.75 -4.33
CA ILE A 127 -6.32 -8.76 -5.33
C ILE A 127 -7.25 -9.98 -5.21
N ARG A 128 -7.78 -10.42 -6.35
CA ARG A 128 -8.72 -11.54 -6.48
C ARG A 128 -8.36 -12.40 -7.70
N PRO A 129 -7.97 -13.66 -7.51
CA PRO A 129 -7.86 -14.61 -8.62
C PRO A 129 -9.19 -14.76 -9.36
N ALA A 130 -9.13 -15.17 -10.63
CA ALA A 130 -10.34 -15.41 -11.41
C ALA A 130 -11.27 -16.41 -10.68
N GLY A 131 -12.55 -16.05 -10.54
CA GLY A 131 -13.56 -16.87 -9.85
C GLY A 131 -13.61 -16.70 -8.32
N ALA A 132 -12.74 -15.90 -7.70
CA ALA A 132 -12.82 -15.59 -6.27
C ALA A 132 -13.88 -14.51 -5.96
N ASP A 133 -14.54 -14.61 -4.80
CA ASP A 133 -15.52 -13.63 -4.34
C ASP A 133 -14.88 -12.27 -4.01
N ALA A 134 -15.54 -11.19 -4.42
CA ALA A 134 -15.12 -9.81 -4.17
C ALA A 134 -15.24 -9.44 -2.67
N GLY A 135 -16.33 -9.85 -2.01
CA GLY A 135 -16.69 -9.40 -0.66
C GLY A 135 -16.88 -7.86 -0.58
N ASP A 136 -16.32 -7.21 0.44
CA ASP A 136 -16.40 -5.75 0.66
C ASP A 136 -15.46 -4.90 -0.22
N GLN A 137 -14.63 -5.51 -1.07
CA GLN A 137 -13.71 -4.76 -1.92
C GLN A 137 -14.43 -4.27 -3.18
N LYS A 138 -14.50 -2.94 -3.34
CA LYS A 138 -15.16 -2.29 -4.49
C LYS A 138 -14.29 -2.29 -5.76
N ARG A 139 -12.97 -2.28 -5.59
CA ARG A 139 -11.99 -2.18 -6.68
C ARG A 139 -11.05 -3.37 -6.60
N VAL A 140 -11.28 -4.37 -7.46
CA VAL A 140 -10.55 -5.64 -7.46
C VAL A 140 -9.82 -5.87 -8.77
N MET A 141 -8.70 -6.57 -8.70
CA MET A 141 -7.88 -6.91 -9.86
C MET A 141 -7.28 -8.31 -9.69
N THR A 142 -7.09 -9.04 -10.79
CA THR A 142 -6.36 -10.32 -10.73
C THR A 142 -4.86 -10.08 -10.52
N PRO A 143 -4.14 -11.03 -9.91
CA PRO A 143 -2.69 -10.94 -9.77
C PRO A 143 -1.96 -10.57 -11.08
N ALA A 144 -2.23 -11.26 -12.18
CA ALA A 144 -1.57 -11.01 -13.47
C ALA A 144 -1.83 -9.58 -13.97
N ARG A 145 -3.08 -9.11 -13.89
CA ARG A 145 -3.46 -7.76 -14.34
C ARG A 145 -2.79 -6.68 -13.49
N ALA A 146 -2.66 -6.90 -12.18
CA ALA A 146 -2.01 -5.93 -11.30
C ALA A 146 -0.52 -5.79 -11.61
N ILE A 147 0.18 -6.90 -11.83
CA ILE A 147 1.59 -6.90 -12.24
C ILE A 147 1.76 -6.22 -13.60
N ALA A 148 0.96 -6.59 -14.60
CA ALA A 148 1.00 -5.97 -15.93
C ALA A 148 0.73 -4.46 -15.88
N ALA A 149 -0.11 -4.00 -14.96
CA ALA A 149 -0.39 -2.58 -14.73
C ALA A 149 0.73 -1.85 -13.95
N GLY A 150 1.76 -2.55 -13.48
CA GLY A 150 2.92 -1.98 -12.82
C GLY A 150 2.96 -2.14 -11.29
N ALA A 151 2.08 -2.96 -10.70
CA ALA A 151 2.19 -3.29 -9.28
C ALA A 151 3.55 -3.94 -8.98
N THR A 152 4.15 -3.55 -7.86
CA THR A 152 5.42 -4.16 -7.40
C THR A 152 5.21 -5.20 -6.32
N HIS A 153 4.11 -5.07 -5.56
CA HIS A 153 3.74 -5.97 -4.48
C HIS A 153 2.22 -6.10 -4.46
N LEU A 154 1.73 -7.29 -4.12
CA LEU A 154 0.32 -7.62 -4.03
C LEU A 154 -0.04 -7.98 -2.59
N VAL A 155 -1.11 -7.40 -2.05
CA VAL A 155 -1.67 -7.78 -0.75
C VAL A 155 -2.88 -8.66 -0.97
N VAL A 156 -2.72 -9.95 -0.67
CA VAL A 156 -3.77 -10.96 -0.84
C VAL A 156 -4.21 -11.49 0.52
N GLY A 157 -5.48 -11.26 0.86
CA GLY A 157 -6.08 -11.68 2.12
C GLY A 157 -6.94 -12.93 1.95
N ARG A 158 -8.27 -12.73 1.89
CA ARG A 158 -9.29 -13.79 1.85
C ARG A 158 -9.05 -14.89 0.82
N PRO A 159 -8.60 -14.60 -0.42
CA PRO A 159 -8.35 -15.65 -1.41
C PRO A 159 -7.33 -16.71 -0.96
N ILE A 160 -6.46 -16.41 0.00
CA ILE A 160 -5.50 -17.37 0.56
C ILE A 160 -6.04 -17.95 1.88
N HIS A 161 -6.26 -17.13 2.90
CA HIS A 161 -6.52 -17.65 4.25
C HIS A 161 -7.92 -18.25 4.46
N GLN A 162 -8.86 -18.05 3.53
CA GLN A 162 -10.18 -18.69 3.55
C GLN A 162 -10.31 -19.81 2.52
N ALA A 163 -9.25 -20.11 1.76
CA ALA A 163 -9.25 -21.23 0.84
C ALA A 163 -9.26 -22.56 1.61
N ALA A 164 -9.83 -23.60 0.98
CA ALA A 164 -9.77 -24.95 1.53
C ALA A 164 -8.32 -25.45 1.69
N ASP A 165 -7.44 -25.02 0.78
CA ASP A 165 -5.99 -25.23 0.86
C ASP A 165 -5.25 -23.90 0.65
N PRO A 166 -4.86 -23.20 1.73
CA PRO A 166 -4.17 -21.92 1.65
C PRO A 166 -2.80 -21.99 0.95
N ALA A 167 -2.08 -23.11 1.08
CA ALA A 167 -0.78 -23.28 0.43
C ALA A 167 -0.95 -23.37 -1.09
N ALA A 168 -1.85 -24.25 -1.56
CA ALA A 168 -2.16 -24.36 -2.98
C ALA A 168 -2.70 -23.05 -3.58
N ALA A 169 -3.53 -22.31 -2.82
CA ALA A 169 -4.03 -21.00 -3.24
C ALA A 169 -2.91 -19.96 -3.40
N ALA A 170 -1.95 -19.92 -2.46
CA ALA A 170 -0.79 -19.05 -2.54
C ALA A 170 0.11 -19.42 -3.74
N ASP A 171 0.38 -20.70 -3.95
CA ASP A 171 1.20 -21.19 -5.07
C ASP A 171 0.57 -20.84 -6.42
N ALA A 172 -0.77 -20.97 -6.55
CA ALA A 172 -1.48 -20.58 -7.76
C ALA A 172 -1.38 -19.07 -8.06
N ILE A 173 -1.43 -18.22 -7.03
CA ILE A 173 -1.23 -16.77 -7.19
C ILE A 173 0.21 -16.47 -7.63
N VAL A 174 1.20 -17.14 -7.05
CA VAL A 174 2.61 -16.99 -7.45
C VAL A 174 2.81 -17.41 -8.91
N ALA A 175 2.18 -18.51 -9.34
CA ALA A 175 2.22 -18.94 -10.74
C ALA A 175 1.56 -17.91 -11.68
N GLU A 176 0.42 -17.32 -11.27
CA GLU A 176 -0.24 -16.26 -12.04
C GLU A 176 0.67 -15.01 -12.15
N ILE A 177 1.32 -14.59 -11.07
CA ILE A 177 2.31 -13.49 -11.08
C ILE A 177 3.45 -13.81 -12.05
N ALA A 178 4.04 -15.01 -11.96
CA ALA A 178 5.16 -15.42 -12.79
C ALA A 178 4.81 -15.44 -14.29
N SER A 179 3.57 -15.73 -14.65
CA SER A 179 3.10 -15.70 -16.04
C SER A 179 2.96 -14.30 -16.64
N ALA A 180 2.99 -13.26 -15.81
CA ALA A 180 2.76 -11.86 -16.19
C ALA A 180 4.02 -10.97 -16.07
N LEU A 181 5.16 -11.53 -15.64
CA LEU A 181 6.48 -10.89 -15.60
C LEU A 181 7.23 -11.09 -16.92
#